data_AF-A0A2L2YZ08-F1
#
_entry.id   AF-A0A2L2YZ08-F1
#
_cell.length_a   1.000
_cell.length_b   1.000
_cell.length_c   1.000
_cell.angle_alpha   90.00
_cell.angle_beta   90.00
_cell.angle_gamma   90.00
#
_symmetry.space_group_name_H-M   'P 1'
#
loop_
_entity.id
_entity.type
_entity.pdbx_description
1 polymer ?
#
loop_
_entity_poly.entity_id
_entity_poly.type
_entity_poly.pdbx_seq_one_letter_code
_entity_poly.pdbx_strand_id
1 'polypeptide(L)'
;YGTNHGVELLQSNVEYARNILDEFQSYSPALDKYDFCPPSFVVGNCLLLDSSAPQYDRVYCGASCPTEHENFIKNLVRVGGILVMPINDSLMQIASRPPVLGSLWYP
;
A
#
# COMPACT_ATOMS: atom_id res chain seq x y z
N TYR A 1 -13.23 11.48 -0.58
CA TYR A 1 -13.00 10.40 0.39
C TYR A 1 -11.93 9.48 -0.15
N GLY A 2 -10.92 9.15 0.65
CA GLY A 2 -9.87 8.19 0.27
C GLY A 2 -10.28 6.77 0.62
N THR A 3 -9.67 5.78 -0.05
CA THR A 3 -9.87 4.36 0.24
C THR A 3 -8.62 3.81 0.91
N ASN A 4 -8.79 3.16 2.05
CA ASN A 4 -7.75 2.37 2.70
C ASN A 4 -8.11 0.90 2.51
N HIS A 5 -7.21 0.09 1.95
CA HIS A 5 -7.47 -1.34 1.81
C HIS A 5 -6.21 -2.18 1.97
N GLY A 6 -6.40 -3.40 2.46
CA GLY A 6 -5.38 -4.43 2.56
C GLY A 6 -5.74 -5.62 1.67
N VAL A 7 -4.75 -6.14 0.94
CA VAL A 7 -4.86 -7.37 0.15
C VAL A 7 -3.92 -8.40 0.76
N GLU A 8 -4.47 -9.53 1.17
CA GLU A 8 -3.72 -10.58 1.86
C GLU A 8 -4.10 -11.95 1.30
N LEU A 9 -3.11 -12.81 1.11
CA LEU A 9 -3.28 -14.12 0.48
C LEU A 9 -3.99 -15.11 1.40
N LEU A 10 -3.66 -15.08 2.70
CA LEU A 10 -4.18 -16.02 3.68
C LEU A 10 -5.52 -15.54 4.24
N GLN A 11 -6.58 -16.30 3.99
CA GLN A 11 -7.93 -16.00 4.48
C GLN A 11 -7.98 -15.83 6.00
N SER A 12 -7.26 -16.67 6.76
CA SER A 12 -7.20 -16.57 8.22
C SER A 12 -6.65 -15.22 8.70
N ASN A 13 -5.69 -14.65 7.97
CA ASN A 13 -5.09 -13.36 8.31
C ASN A 13 -6.07 -12.23 7.99
N VAL A 14 -6.83 -12.33 6.90
CA VAL A 14 -7.89 -11.37 6.57
C VAL A 14 -9.02 -11.40 7.61
N GLU A 15 -9.45 -12.59 8.03
CA GLU A 15 -10.45 -12.76 9.08
C GLU A 15 -9.97 -12.17 10.42
N TYR A 16 -8.72 -12.45 10.79
CA TYR A 16 -8.10 -11.85 11.96
C TYR A 16 -8.07 -10.32 11.88
N ALA A 17 -7.64 -9.75 10.74
CA ALA A 17 -7.60 -8.30 10.54
C ALA A 17 -8.99 -7.64 10.65
N ARG A 18 -10.03 -8.28 10.13
CA ARG A 18 -11.43 -7.83 10.28
C ARG A 18 -11.87 -7.85 11.74
N ASN A 19 -11.57 -8.91 12.49
CA ASN A 19 -11.90 -9.00 13.91
C ASN A 19 -11.22 -7.89 14.73
N ILE A 20 -9.92 -7.64 14.49
CA ILE A 20 -9.18 -6.56 15.16
C ILE A 20 -9.75 -5.18 14.79
N LEU A 21 -10.15 -4.99 13.54
CA LEU A 21 -10.80 -3.75 13.11
C LEU A 21 -12.16 -3.54 13.81
N ASP A 22 -12.96 -4.59 13.96
CA ASP A 22 -14.25 -4.54 14.65
C ASP A 22 -14.08 -4.23 16.14
N GLU A 23 -13.08 -4.85 16.79
CA GLU A 23 -12.72 -4.55 18.18
C GLU A 23 -12.27 -3.09 18.33
N PHE A 24 -11.36 -2.63 17.47
CA PHE A 24 -10.90 -1.25 17.47
C PHE A 24 -12.08 -0.28 17.31
N GLN A 25 -12.99 -0.56 16.37
CA GLN A 25 -14.14 0.31 16.14
C GLN A 25 -15.17 0.28 17.27
N SER A 26 -15.26 -0.82 18.00
CA SER A 26 -16.21 -0.95 19.11
C SER A 26 -15.74 -0.23 20.38
N TYR A 27 -14.42 -0.14 20.60
CA TYR A 27 -13.88 0.23 21.91
C TYR A 27 -12.86 1.37 21.89
N SER A 28 -12.36 1.80 20.72
CA SER A 28 -11.28 2.79 20.68
C SER A 28 -11.79 4.22 20.91
N PRO A 29 -11.36 4.90 21.99
CA PRO A 29 -11.71 6.30 22.22
C PRO A 29 -11.03 7.26 21.22
N ALA A 30 -10.16 6.74 20.33
CA ALA A 30 -9.60 7.53 19.25
C ALA A 30 -10.68 7.94 18.24
N LEU A 31 -11.74 7.15 18.09
CA LEU A 31 -12.82 7.45 17.15
C LEU A 31 -13.68 8.64 17.56
N ASP A 32 -13.73 8.97 18.86
CA ASP A 32 -14.41 10.18 19.34
C ASP A 32 -13.64 11.46 19.02
N LYS A 33 -12.33 11.33 18.71
CA LYS A 33 -11.40 12.46 18.59
C LYS A 33 -10.91 12.69 17.17
N TYR A 34 -10.93 11.66 16.33
CA TYR A 34 -10.32 11.69 15.01
C TYR A 34 -11.22 11.03 13.97
N ASP A 35 -11.23 11.61 12.77
CA ASP A 35 -11.83 10.99 11.61
C ASP A 35 -11.05 9.72 11.27
N PHE A 36 -11.76 8.60 11.27
CA PHE A 36 -11.20 7.29 10.94
C PHE A 36 -11.73 6.84 9.58
N CYS A 37 -10.83 6.36 8.73
CA CYS A 37 -11.17 5.71 7.47
C CYS A 37 -10.96 4.20 7.65
N PRO A 38 -12.04 3.42 7.91
CA PRO A 38 -11.91 1.99 8.13
C PRO A 38 -11.29 1.29 6.92
N PRO A 39 -10.23 0.48 7.10
CA PRO A 39 -9.66 -0.29 6.02
C PRO A 39 -10.62 -1.40 5.56
N SER A 40 -10.72 -1.61 4.25
CA SER A 40 -11.34 -2.82 3.70
C SER A 40 -10.29 -3.91 3.46
N PHE A 41 -10.57 -5.15 3.84
CA PHE A 41 -9.64 -6.27 3.61
C PHE A 41 -10.17 -7.23 2.56
N VAL A 42 -9.32 -7.58 1.59
CA VAL A 42 -9.64 -8.50 0.48
C VAL A 42 -8.69 -9.69 0.52
N VAL A 43 -9.24 -10.90 0.40
CA VAL A 43 -8.43 -12.11 0.20
C VAL A 43 -7.97 -12.14 -1.26
N GLY A 44 -6.67 -12.15 -1.50
CA GLY A 44 -6.12 -12.17 -2.85
C GLY A 44 -4.60 -12.07 -2.90
N ASN A 45 -4.04 -12.32 -4.09
CA ASN A 45 -2.62 -12.12 -4.33
C ASN A 45 -2.37 -10.67 -4.78
N CYS A 46 -1.72 -9.87 -3.92
CA CYS A 46 -1.39 -8.47 -4.23
C CYS A 46 -0.42 -8.30 -5.41
N LEU A 47 0.29 -9.37 -5.82
CA LEU A 47 1.16 -9.39 -7.00
C LEU A 47 0.39 -9.55 -8.31
N LEU A 48 -0.94 -9.79 -8.24
CA LEU A 48 -1.83 -9.97 -9.39
C LEU A 48 -2.89 -8.86 -9.49
N LEU A 49 -2.62 -7.70 -8.87
CA LEU A 49 -3.50 -6.54 -9.00
C LEU A 49 -3.56 -6.08 -10.46
N ASP A 50 -4.76 -5.67 -10.88
CA ASP A 50 -4.99 -5.18 -12.24
C ASP A 50 -4.17 -3.91 -12.48
N SER A 51 -3.32 -3.94 -13.51
CA SER A 51 -2.51 -2.80 -13.95
C SER A 51 -3.34 -1.60 -14.42
N SER A 52 -4.63 -1.80 -14.71
CA SER A 52 -5.58 -0.74 -15.06
C SER A 52 -6.22 -0.08 -13.81
N ALA A 53 -5.98 -0.63 -12.62
CA ALA A 53 -6.47 -0.06 -11.38
C ALA A 53 -5.84 1.33 -11.12
N PRO A 54 -6.55 2.23 -10.44
CA PRO A 54 -5.99 3.52 -10.04
C PRO A 54 -4.69 3.35 -9.23
N GLN A 55 -3.70 4.20 -9.52
CA GLN A 55 -2.48 4.26 -8.73
C GLN A 55 -2.75 4.87 -7.34
N TYR A 56 -1.97 4.43 -6.36
CA TYR A 56 -2.11 4.82 -4.96
C TYR A 56 -1.21 6.00 -4.59
N ASP A 57 -1.71 6.80 -3.67
CA ASP A 57 -0.96 7.82 -2.96
C ASP A 57 0.13 7.21 -2.06
N ARG A 58 -0.17 6.04 -1.50
CA ARG A 58 0.65 5.33 -0.53
C ARG A 58 0.51 3.82 -0.74
N VAL A 59 1.62 3.10 -0.80
CA VAL A 59 1.66 1.64 -0.82
C VAL A 59 2.61 1.14 0.25
N TYR A 60 2.17 0.13 1.00
CA TYR A 60 2.96 -0.58 1.99
C TYR A 60 3.01 -2.04 1.58
N CYS A 61 4.20 -2.53 1.24
CA CYS A 61 4.40 -3.91 0.80
C CYS A 61 5.06 -4.72 1.92
N GLY A 62 4.57 -5.95 2.11
CA GLY A 62 5.10 -6.85 3.14
C GLY A 62 6.56 -7.23 2.91
N ALA A 63 7.26 -7.60 3.98
CA ALA A 63 8.69 -7.90 3.98
C ALA A 63 9.09 -9.09 3.06
N SER A 64 8.14 -9.95 2.71
CA SER A 64 8.37 -11.13 1.87
C SER A 64 8.12 -10.88 0.37
N CYS A 65 8.08 -9.62 -0.08
CA CYS A 65 7.94 -9.30 -1.50
C CYS A 65 9.14 -9.82 -2.30
N PRO A 66 8.93 -10.66 -3.33
CA PRO A 66 10.04 -11.12 -4.18
C PRO A 66 10.65 -9.98 -5.00
N THR A 67 11.97 -10.02 -5.20
CA THR A 67 12.73 -8.97 -5.91
C THR A 67 12.25 -8.78 -7.35
N GLU A 68 11.83 -9.86 -8.02
CA GLU A 68 11.30 -9.85 -9.38
C GLU A 68 10.00 -9.04 -9.51
N HIS A 69 9.27 -8.84 -8.41
CA HIS A 69 8.03 -8.06 -8.39
C HIS A 69 8.23 -6.61 -7.94
N GLU A 70 9.46 -6.17 -7.64
CA GLU A 70 9.72 -4.80 -7.20
C GLU A 70 9.19 -3.74 -8.18
N ASN A 71 9.44 -3.92 -9.47
CA ASN A 71 9.01 -2.96 -10.49
C ASN A 71 7.48 -2.90 -10.61
N PHE A 72 6.82 -4.04 -10.46
CA PHE A 72 5.35 -4.10 -10.44
C PHE A 72 4.80 -3.28 -9.27
N ILE A 73 5.33 -3.49 -8.06
CA ILE A 73 4.89 -2.75 -6.86
C ILE A 73 5.20 -1.25 -6.97
N LYS A 74 6.36 -0.87 -7.53
CA LYS A 74 6.71 0.54 -7.80
C LYS A 74 5.68 1.22 -8.72
N ASN A 75 5.14 0.51 -9.70
CA ASN A 75 4.14 1.04 -10.64
C ASN A 75 2.74 1.23 -10.03
N LEU A 76 2.45 0.62 -8.88
CA LEU A 76 1.19 0.84 -8.16
C LEU A 76 1.13 2.24 -7.53
N VAL A 77 2.25 2.95 -7.39
CA VAL A 77 2.31 4.26 -6.71
C VAL A 77 2.30 5.39 -7.72
N ARG A 78 1.43 6.38 -7.54
CA ARG A 78 1.38 7.54 -8.43
C ARG A 78 2.61 8.42 -8.29
N VAL A 79 2.83 9.31 -9.26
CA VAL A 79 3.78 10.40 -9.13
C VAL A 79 3.43 11.26 -7.91
N GLY A 80 4.42 11.53 -7.06
CA GLY A 80 4.27 12.21 -5.78
C GLY A 80 3.90 11.29 -4.60
N GLY A 81 3.60 10.01 -4.86
CA GLY A 81 3.22 9.04 -3.85
C GLY A 81 4.39 8.45 -3.07
N ILE A 82 4.06 7.71 -2.00
CA ILE A 82 5.02 7.07 -1.10
C ILE A 82 4.89 5.54 -1.20
N LEU A 83 6.01 4.86 -1.42
CA LEU A 83 6.13 3.42 -1.33
C LEU A 83 7.01 3.04 -0.14
N VAL A 84 6.53 2.14 0.70
CA VAL A 84 7.31 1.51 1.75
C VAL A 84 7.39 0.02 1.46
N MET A 85 8.59 -0.49 1.18
CA MET A 85 8.79 -1.91 0.84
C MET A 85 10.22 -2.37 1.18
N PRO A 86 10.45 -3.68 1.36
CA PRO A 86 11.80 -4.24 1.42
C PRO A 86 12.52 -4.10 0.06
N ILE A 87 13.79 -3.72 0.08
CA ILE A 87 14.71 -3.70 -1.07
C ILE A 87 16.09 -4.12 -0.58
N ASN A 88 16.68 -5.15 -1.19
CA ASN A 88 18.00 -5.67 -0.81
C ASN A 88 18.14 -5.89 0.71
N ASP A 89 17.18 -6.60 1.31
CA ASP A 89 17.11 -6.89 2.75
C ASP A 89 16.97 -5.67 3.68
N SER A 90 16.69 -4.48 3.13
CA SER A 90 16.48 -3.25 3.89
C SER A 90 15.07 -2.69 3.68
N LEU A 91 14.41 -2.24 4.74
CA LEU A 91 13.13 -1.53 4.63
C LEU A 91 13.37 -0.11 4.13
N MET A 92 12.82 0.21 2.95
CA MET A 92 13.04 1.50 2.29
C MET A 92 11.73 2.29 2.17
N GLN A 93 11.83 3.62 2.30
CA GLN A 93 10.78 4.55 1.91
C GLN A 93 11.20 5.26 0.61
N ILE A 94 10.39 5.10 -0.44
CA ILE A 94 10.62 5.73 -1.74
C ILE A 94 9.54 6.77 -1.98
N ALA A 95 9.96 7.98 -2.34
CA ALA A 95 9.07 9.03 -2.82
C ALA A 95 9.13 9.08 -4.35
N SER A 96 7.99 8.83 -5.02
CA SER A 96 7.90 8.99 -6.47
C SER A 96 7.96 10.49 -6.79
N ARG A 97 8.98 10.94 -7.51
CA ARG A 97 9.13 12.35 -7.89
C ARG A 97 8.75 12.54 -9.36
N PRO A 98 8.11 13.67 -9.72
CA PRO A 98 7.93 14.00 -11.12
C PRO A 98 9.31 14.13 -11.81
N PRO A 99 9.39 13.87 -13.12
CA PRO A 99 10.59 14.17 -13.89
C PRO A 99 10.97 15.63 -13.67
N VAL A 100 12.22 15.87 -13.29
CA VAL A 100 12.73 17.25 -13.26
C VAL A 100 12.77 17.70 -14.71
N LEU A 101 12.06 18.79 -15.05
CA LEU A 101 11.98 19.37 -16.40
C LEU A 101 13.33 19.80 -17.02
N GLY A 102 14.47 19.44 -16.41
CA GLY A 102 15.83 19.73 -16.87
C GLY A 102 16.67 18.52 -17.28
N SER A 103 16.19 17.28 -17.16
CA SER A 103 16.96 16.08 -17.56
C SER A 103 16.59 15.51 -18.93
N LEU A 104 15.71 16.19 -19.69
CA LEU A 104 15.52 15.98 -21.13
C LEU A 104 16.50 16.86 -21.92
N TRP A 105 17.78 16.69 -21.66
CA TRP A 105 18.83 17.07 -22.60
C TRP A 105 19.78 15.86 -22.70
N TYR A 106 19.61 15.10 -23.78
CA TYR A 106 20.52 14.08 -24.31
C TYR A 106 20.56 14.32 -25.83
N PRO A 107 21.68 14.10 -26.56
CA PRO A 107 23.09 14.01 -26.17
C PRO A 107 23.87 15.32 -26.40
#